data_AF-A0A3D0Y6S7-F1
#
_entry.id   AF-A0A3D0Y6S7-F1
#
_cell.length_a   1.000
_cell.length_b   1.000
_cell.length_c   1.000
_cell.angle_alpha   90.00
_cell.angle_beta   90.00
_cell.angle_gamma   90.00
#
_symmetry.space_group_name_H-M   'P 1'
#
loop_
_entity.id
_entity.type
_entity.pdbx_description
1 polymer ?
#
loop_
_entity_poly.entity_id
_entity_poly.type
_entity_poly.pdbx_seq_one_letter_code
_entity_poly.pdbx_strand_id
1 'polypeptide(L)'
;MDANKLRCACFNSWSDDTCFLGCRDEWNNENRYLGQCAITALILQDCLGGKIKKCEVENSDITHYYNEVDGKELDFTIEQFQNGEKLIKERYKTRDEMLASKHTKQRYELLKQRVNKFLKEMNDTDLEIKDCNKCTGLVEKFDHSTTVHYGKDTKIVIVGEAPANNGWRKSGRCWYGADGKITGSGKVMHKLLDAMYLKLEDITFIEAVKCYPTDRKHLADCKKNCYEYLLRQLEILKPQVVLTLGDMATKSLMTSLKYNNFKEVVGVVHKIVIVENEINVIPIYHPSPISPLGYKGNEPIFESVRKYI
;
A
#
# COMPACT_ATOMS: atom_id res chain seq x y z
N MET A 1 -5.21 -8.44 -13.93
CA MET A 1 -4.37 -8.13 -12.74
C MET A 1 -4.73 -6.71 -12.29
N ASP A 2 -4.84 -6.47 -10.98
CA ASP A 2 -5.02 -5.12 -10.44
C ASP A 2 -3.71 -4.32 -10.58
N ALA A 3 -3.77 -3.15 -11.21
CA ALA A 3 -2.62 -2.29 -11.44
C ALA A 3 -2.01 -1.78 -10.12
N ASN A 4 -2.79 -1.44 -9.11
CA ASN A 4 -2.26 -0.95 -7.83
C ASN A 4 -1.60 -2.08 -7.04
N LYS A 5 -2.14 -3.30 -7.10
CA LYS A 5 -1.47 -4.49 -6.54
C LYS A 5 -0.10 -4.71 -7.18
N LEU A 6 -0.01 -4.62 -8.51
CA LEU A 6 1.26 -4.74 -9.23
C LEU A 6 2.21 -3.59 -8.89
N ARG A 7 1.70 -2.36 -8.76
CA ARG A 7 2.46 -1.19 -8.36
C ARG A 7 3.10 -1.35 -6.99
N CYS A 8 2.33 -1.78 -6.00
CA CYS A 8 2.83 -2.10 -4.66
C CYS A 8 3.84 -3.25 -4.69
N ALA A 9 3.62 -4.27 -5.53
CA ALA A 9 4.58 -5.36 -5.69
C ALA A 9 5.92 -4.87 -6.24
N CYS A 10 5.91 -4.00 -7.25
CA CYS A 10 7.12 -3.35 -7.77
C CYS A 10 7.79 -2.49 -6.70
N PHE A 11 7.04 -1.65 -6.00
CA PHE A 11 7.55 -0.77 -4.94
C PHE A 11 8.30 -1.53 -3.84
N ASN A 12 7.78 -2.70 -3.42
CA ASN A 12 8.41 -3.56 -2.41
C ASN A 12 9.55 -4.43 -2.94
N SER A 13 9.74 -4.46 -4.26
CA SER A 13 10.75 -5.29 -4.94
C SER A 13 11.95 -4.49 -5.45
N TRP A 14 11.85 -3.16 -5.48
CA TRP A 14 12.96 -2.27 -5.84
C TRP A 14 13.99 -2.15 -4.73
N SER A 15 15.25 -2.20 -5.12
CA SER A 15 16.41 -1.89 -4.28
C SER A 15 17.56 -1.33 -5.13
N ASP A 16 18.69 -1.03 -4.49
CA ASP A 16 19.91 -0.54 -5.14
C ASP A 16 20.43 -1.49 -6.24
N ASP A 17 20.28 -2.81 -6.05
CA ASP A 17 20.71 -3.83 -7.01
C ASP A 17 19.81 -3.93 -8.26
N THR A 18 18.56 -3.47 -8.20
CA THR A 18 17.67 -3.30 -9.36
C THR A 18 17.76 -1.90 -9.95
N CYS A 19 18.32 -0.94 -9.22
CA CYS A 19 18.54 0.43 -9.70
C CYS A 19 19.51 0.46 -10.90
N PHE A 20 19.28 1.40 -11.81
CA PHE A 20 20.20 1.64 -12.91
C PHE A 20 21.55 2.11 -12.36
N LEU A 21 22.65 1.57 -12.89
CA LEU A 21 24.00 1.79 -12.36
C LEU A 21 24.35 3.28 -12.24
N GLY A 22 23.94 4.12 -13.20
CA GLY A 22 24.21 5.56 -13.17
C GLY A 22 23.45 6.35 -12.09
N CYS A 23 22.46 5.75 -11.41
CA CYS A 23 21.68 6.39 -10.36
C CYS A 23 21.82 5.67 -9.00
N ARG A 24 22.68 4.65 -8.91
CA ARG A 24 22.76 3.78 -7.73
C ARG A 24 23.23 4.51 -6.49
N ASP A 25 24.19 5.43 -6.64
CA ASP A 25 24.75 6.19 -5.52
C ASP A 25 23.75 7.19 -4.91
N GLU A 26 22.75 7.61 -5.69
CA GLU A 26 21.66 8.49 -5.27
C GLU A 26 20.43 7.72 -4.78
N TRP A 27 20.37 6.40 -5.01
CA TRP A 27 19.24 5.57 -4.61
C TRP A 27 19.18 5.42 -3.09
N ASN A 28 17.98 5.56 -2.52
CA ASN A 28 17.75 5.37 -1.09
C ASN A 28 16.29 4.95 -0.81
N ASN A 29 15.98 4.65 0.46
CA ASN A 29 14.65 4.20 0.87
C ASN A 29 13.57 5.29 0.81
N GLU A 30 13.94 6.56 0.76
CA GLU A 30 12.99 7.68 0.62
C GLU A 30 12.55 7.82 -0.84
N ASN A 31 13.46 7.60 -1.80
CA ASN A 31 13.17 7.59 -3.24
C ASN A 31 13.48 6.24 -3.91
N ARG A 32 12.68 5.22 -3.59
CA ARG A 32 12.82 3.86 -4.17
C ARG A 32 12.59 3.80 -5.69
N TYR A 33 11.91 4.79 -6.25
CA TYR A 33 11.51 4.88 -7.66
C TYR A 33 12.70 5.11 -8.61
N LEU A 34 13.76 5.75 -8.11
CA LEU A 34 14.91 6.19 -8.89
C LEU A 34 15.59 5.05 -9.64
N GLY A 35 15.77 5.20 -10.96
CA GLY A 35 16.51 4.26 -11.80
C GLY A 35 15.79 2.92 -12.09
N GLN A 36 14.52 2.79 -11.72
CA GLN A 36 13.73 1.56 -11.87
C GLN A 36 12.85 1.53 -13.13
N CYS A 37 12.73 2.64 -13.85
CA CYS A 37 11.74 2.86 -14.91
C CYS A 37 11.78 1.81 -16.04
N ALA A 38 12.96 1.55 -16.61
CA ALA A 38 13.11 0.63 -17.75
C ALA A 38 12.64 -0.80 -17.42
N ILE A 39 13.10 -1.34 -16.29
CA ILE A 39 12.75 -2.71 -15.88
C ILE A 39 11.31 -2.80 -15.39
N THR A 40 10.77 -1.72 -14.83
CA THR A 40 9.37 -1.64 -14.39
C THR A 40 8.42 -1.60 -15.58
N ALA A 41 8.75 -0.87 -16.65
CA ALA A 41 7.98 -0.89 -17.90
C ALA A 41 7.91 -2.29 -18.53
N LEU A 42 8.99 -3.07 -18.43
CA LEU A 42 9.00 -4.49 -18.86
C LEU A 42 8.09 -5.37 -18.00
N ILE A 43 8.06 -5.17 -16.67
CA ILE A 43 7.14 -5.87 -15.77
C ILE A 43 5.68 -5.51 -16.07
N LEU A 44 5.39 -4.22 -16.28
CA LEU A 44 4.08 -3.76 -16.70
C LEU A 44 3.63 -4.44 -17.98
N GLN A 45 4.53 -4.52 -18.97
CA GLN A 45 4.24 -5.20 -20.23
C GLN A 45 3.97 -6.70 -20.04
N ASP A 46 4.72 -7.39 -19.20
CA ASP A 46 4.50 -8.82 -18.90
C ASP A 46 3.13 -9.07 -18.27
N CYS A 47 2.70 -8.21 -17.36
CA CYS A 47 1.52 -8.45 -16.53
C CYS A 47 0.22 -7.86 -17.09
N LEU A 48 0.31 -6.75 -17.82
CA LEU A 48 -0.83 -5.98 -18.33
C LEU A 48 -0.81 -5.80 -19.85
N GLY A 49 0.24 -6.25 -20.55
CA GLY A 49 0.41 -6.00 -21.98
C GLY A 49 0.81 -4.56 -22.27
N GLY A 50 0.49 -4.06 -23.46
CA GLY A 50 0.77 -2.68 -23.86
C GLY A 50 2.11 -2.44 -24.54
N LYS A 51 2.41 -1.16 -24.76
CA LYS A 51 3.57 -0.69 -25.52
C LYS A 51 4.46 0.18 -24.64
N ILE A 52 5.75 -0.14 -24.61
CA ILE A 52 6.71 0.63 -23.82
C ILE A 52 7.01 1.95 -24.56
N LYS A 53 6.92 3.05 -23.83
CA LYS A 53 7.37 4.37 -24.25
C LYS A 53 8.70 4.71 -23.59
N LYS A 54 9.53 5.42 -24.34
CA LYS A 54 10.76 6.07 -23.90
C LYS A 54 10.58 7.57 -24.08
N CYS A 55 10.98 8.35 -23.09
CA CYS A 55 11.05 9.81 -23.16
C CYS A 55 12.39 10.31 -22.59
N GLU A 56 12.64 11.58 -22.80
CA GLU A 56 13.75 12.34 -22.22
C GLU A 56 13.17 13.33 -21.19
N VAL A 57 13.91 13.60 -20.13
CA VAL A 57 13.50 14.59 -19.12
C VAL A 57 14.09 15.95 -19.50
N GLU A 58 13.22 16.96 -19.65
CA GLU A 58 13.60 18.30 -20.09
C GLU A 58 14.74 18.88 -19.23
N ASN A 59 15.73 19.50 -19.87
CA ASN A 59 16.92 20.06 -19.23
C ASN A 59 17.79 19.06 -18.44
N SER A 60 17.77 17.77 -18.81
CA SER A 60 18.65 16.75 -18.23
C SER A 60 19.06 15.68 -19.26
N ASP A 61 20.04 14.87 -18.91
CA ASP A 61 20.44 13.69 -19.70
C ASP A 61 19.66 12.41 -19.31
N ILE A 62 18.62 12.55 -18.50
CA ILE A 62 17.85 11.42 -17.99
C ILE A 62 16.92 10.90 -19.08
N THR A 63 17.04 9.60 -19.35
CA THR A 63 16.04 8.85 -20.13
C THR A 63 15.08 8.16 -19.19
N HIS A 64 13.79 8.24 -19.49
CA HIS A 64 12.73 7.60 -18.73
C HIS A 64 11.90 6.63 -19.57
N TYR A 65 11.29 5.64 -18.92
CA TYR A 65 10.50 4.59 -19.55
C TYR A 65 9.23 4.30 -18.76
N TYR A 66 8.13 4.13 -19.47
CA TYR A 66 6.83 3.77 -18.89
C TYR A 66 6.03 2.97 -19.92
N ASN A 67 4.85 2.47 -19.54
CA ASN A 67 4.04 1.63 -20.41
C ASN A 67 2.74 2.34 -20.81
N GLU A 68 2.24 2.07 -22.01
CA GLU A 68 0.92 2.47 -22.47
C GLU A 68 0.04 1.22 -22.61
N VAL A 69 -1.01 1.12 -21.80
CA VAL A 69 -1.95 0.00 -21.78
C VAL A 69 -3.33 0.51 -22.13
N ASP A 70 -3.95 -0.03 -23.18
CA ASP A 70 -5.27 0.39 -23.68
C ASP A 70 -5.40 1.90 -23.90
N GLY A 71 -4.33 2.54 -24.41
CA GLY A 71 -4.27 3.99 -24.66
C GLY A 71 -4.12 4.85 -23.41
N LYS A 72 -3.90 4.25 -22.24
CA LYS A 72 -3.62 4.95 -20.97
C LYS A 72 -2.17 4.77 -20.58
N GLU A 73 -1.55 5.87 -20.17
CA GLU A 73 -0.19 5.85 -19.66
C GLU A 73 -0.17 5.30 -18.23
N LEU A 74 0.74 4.37 -18.01
CA LEU A 74 0.95 3.73 -16.73
C LEU A 74 2.43 3.80 -16.38
N ASP A 75 2.73 4.67 -15.42
CA ASP A 75 4.07 4.90 -14.92
C ASP A 75 4.10 4.71 -13.40
N PHE A 76 4.74 3.63 -12.97
CA PHE A 76 4.90 3.33 -11.55
C PHE A 76 6.10 4.04 -10.92
N THR A 77 6.89 4.74 -11.73
CA THR A 77 8.17 5.36 -11.36
C THR A 77 8.16 6.86 -11.56
N ILE A 78 6.99 7.48 -11.81
CA ILE A 78 6.88 8.92 -12.04
C ILE A 78 7.30 9.71 -10.79
N GLU A 79 7.12 9.15 -9.59
CA GLU A 79 7.50 9.76 -8.31
C GLU A 79 9.02 9.90 -8.10
N GLN A 80 9.85 9.36 -9.00
CA GLN A 80 11.28 9.68 -9.00
C GLN A 80 11.53 11.17 -9.31
N PHE A 81 10.58 11.83 -9.99
CA PHE A 81 10.60 13.24 -10.37
C PHE A 81 9.81 14.06 -9.36
N GLN A 82 10.51 14.76 -8.46
CA GLN A 82 9.90 15.48 -7.34
C GLN A 82 9.83 17.00 -7.54
N ASN A 83 10.47 17.52 -8.60
CA ASN A 83 10.61 18.95 -8.86
C ASN A 83 9.75 19.44 -10.03
N GLY A 84 8.79 18.64 -10.48
CA GLY A 84 7.91 18.99 -11.60
C GLY A 84 8.60 18.90 -12.95
N GLU A 85 9.57 18.00 -13.08
CA GLU A 85 10.29 17.71 -14.30
C GLU A 85 9.33 17.35 -15.45
N LYS A 86 9.60 17.84 -16.67
CA LYS A 86 8.76 17.58 -17.84
C LYS A 86 9.32 16.47 -18.70
N LEU A 87 8.46 15.55 -19.13
CA LEU A 87 8.80 14.49 -20.07
C LEU A 87 8.61 14.99 -21.51
N ILE A 88 9.62 14.78 -22.36
CA ILE A 88 9.66 15.23 -23.75
C ILE A 88 10.13 14.12 -24.69
N LYS A 89 9.93 14.33 -26.00
CA LYS A 89 10.44 13.46 -27.08
C LYS A 89 10.03 11.98 -26.92
N GLU A 90 8.76 11.76 -26.63
CA GLU A 90 8.18 10.43 -26.49
C GLU A 90 8.30 9.62 -27.78
N ARG A 91 8.72 8.36 -27.63
CA ARG A 91 8.78 7.38 -28.71
C ARG A 91 8.56 5.99 -28.18
N TYR A 92 8.03 5.10 -29.02
CA TYR A 92 7.91 3.69 -28.65
C TYR A 92 9.28 3.00 -28.62
N LYS A 93 9.41 2.03 -27.72
CA LYS A 93 10.58 1.17 -27.61
C LYS A 93 10.12 -0.28 -27.55
N THR A 94 10.78 -1.15 -28.31
CA THR A 94 10.48 -2.58 -28.27
C THR A 94 11.18 -3.26 -27.10
N ARG A 95 10.60 -4.38 -26.67
CA ARG A 95 11.16 -5.23 -25.62
C ARG A 95 12.56 -5.74 -25.97
N ASP A 96 12.74 -6.22 -27.20
CA ASP A 96 14.01 -6.79 -27.66
C ASP A 96 15.13 -5.75 -27.61
N GLU A 97 14.85 -4.50 -27.99
CA GLU A 97 15.83 -3.43 -27.89
C GLU A 97 16.19 -3.09 -26.43
N MET A 98 15.24 -3.17 -25.49
CA MET A 98 15.52 -2.93 -24.07
C MET A 98 16.34 -4.08 -23.45
N LEU A 99 16.02 -5.33 -23.80
CA LEU A 99 16.66 -6.52 -23.27
C LEU A 99 17.99 -6.87 -23.96
N ALA A 100 18.35 -6.18 -25.05
CA ALA A 100 19.67 -6.29 -25.67
C ALA A 100 20.81 -5.91 -24.72
N SER A 101 20.55 -5.02 -23.74
CA SER A 101 21.49 -4.71 -22.66
C SER A 101 21.50 -5.81 -21.62
N LYS A 102 22.67 -6.46 -21.44
CA LYS A 102 22.89 -7.48 -20.39
C LYS A 102 22.53 -6.95 -19.00
N HIS A 103 22.88 -5.70 -18.70
CA HIS A 103 22.57 -5.07 -17.41
C HIS A 103 21.06 -4.86 -17.22
N THR A 104 20.34 -4.41 -18.25
CA THR A 104 18.88 -4.27 -18.18
C THR A 104 18.22 -5.63 -17.97
N LYS A 105 18.63 -6.64 -18.74
CA LYS A 105 18.11 -8.00 -18.63
C LYS A 105 18.30 -8.58 -17.22
N GLN A 106 19.49 -8.47 -16.64
CA GLN A 106 19.78 -8.99 -15.29
C GLN A 106 18.91 -8.33 -14.22
N ARG A 107 18.79 -6.99 -14.22
CA ARG A 107 17.95 -6.26 -13.26
C ARG A 107 16.47 -6.58 -13.43
N TYR A 108 16.02 -6.71 -14.68
CA TYR A 108 14.64 -7.09 -15.00
C TYR A 108 14.29 -8.49 -14.46
N GLU A 109 15.14 -9.51 -14.69
CA GLU A 109 14.88 -10.86 -14.17
C GLU A 109 14.85 -10.89 -12.63
N LEU A 110 15.76 -10.14 -11.99
CA LEU A 110 15.77 -10.00 -10.53
C LEU A 110 14.48 -9.36 -10.01
N LEU A 111 14.07 -8.23 -10.61
CA LEU A 111 12.83 -7.56 -10.24
C LEU A 111 11.62 -8.47 -10.47
N LYS A 112 11.58 -9.20 -11.59
CA LYS A 112 10.51 -10.14 -11.91
C LYS A 112 10.36 -11.22 -10.87
N GLN A 113 11.47 -11.82 -10.42
CA GLN A 113 11.46 -12.83 -9.37
C GLN A 113 10.86 -12.28 -8.06
N ARG A 114 11.26 -11.07 -7.65
CA ARG A 114 10.77 -10.42 -6.42
C ARG A 114 9.30 -10.03 -6.51
N VAL A 115 8.87 -9.47 -7.63
CA VAL A 115 7.45 -9.11 -7.88
C VAL A 115 6.59 -10.36 -7.86
N ASN A 116 7.02 -11.45 -8.52
CA ASN A 116 6.28 -12.72 -8.50
C ASN A 116 6.19 -13.31 -7.09
N LYS A 117 7.27 -13.23 -6.30
CA LYS A 117 7.27 -13.67 -4.90
C LYS A 117 6.24 -12.89 -4.09
N PHE A 118 6.26 -11.55 -4.14
CA PHE A 118 5.29 -10.69 -3.45
C PHE A 118 3.85 -11.05 -3.83
N LEU A 119 3.57 -11.14 -5.14
CA LEU A 119 2.22 -11.42 -5.65
C LEU A 119 1.72 -12.79 -5.19
N LYS A 120 2.60 -13.79 -5.20
CA LYS A 120 2.30 -15.15 -4.75
C LYS A 120 2.01 -15.18 -3.25
N GLU A 121 2.91 -14.68 -2.41
CA GLU A 121 2.76 -14.71 -0.94
C GLU A 121 1.48 -14.01 -0.49
N MET A 122 1.17 -12.88 -1.10
CA MET A 122 -0.04 -12.13 -0.80
C MET A 122 -1.31 -12.83 -1.29
N ASN A 123 -1.27 -13.42 -2.50
CA ASN A 123 -2.39 -14.21 -3.01
C ASN A 123 -2.66 -15.45 -2.16
N ASP A 124 -1.61 -16.18 -1.76
CA ASP A 124 -1.73 -17.35 -0.89
C ASP A 124 -2.35 -16.95 0.47
N THR A 125 -1.92 -15.82 1.04
CA THR A 125 -2.49 -15.26 2.27
C THR A 125 -3.98 -14.94 2.11
N ASP A 126 -4.38 -14.28 1.01
CA ASP A 126 -5.78 -13.95 0.71
C ASP A 126 -6.65 -15.21 0.54
N LEU A 127 -6.12 -16.26 -0.10
CA LEU A 127 -6.81 -17.55 -0.25
C LEU A 127 -6.98 -18.27 1.09
N GLU A 128 -5.94 -18.31 1.93
CA GLU A 128 -6.04 -18.86 3.29
C GLU A 128 -7.09 -18.12 4.14
N ILE A 129 -7.18 -16.79 4.02
CA ILE A 129 -8.19 -15.99 4.71
C ILE A 129 -9.61 -16.30 4.20
N LYS A 130 -9.77 -16.46 2.88
CA LYS A 130 -11.05 -16.80 2.25
C LYS A 130 -11.57 -18.15 2.76
N ASP A 131 -10.70 -19.15 2.84
CA ASP A 131 -11.06 -20.52 3.25
C ASP A 131 -11.08 -20.71 4.79
N CYS A 132 -10.63 -19.70 5.55
CA CYS A 132 -10.59 -19.75 7.01
C CYS A 132 -11.98 -19.85 7.66
N ASN A 133 -12.14 -20.82 8.56
CA ASN A 133 -13.36 -21.08 9.34
C ASN A 133 -13.12 -21.01 10.87
N LYS A 134 -12.02 -20.37 11.31
CA LYS A 134 -11.63 -20.31 12.74
C LYS A 134 -12.60 -19.55 13.65
N CYS A 135 -13.49 -18.72 13.09
CA CYS A 135 -14.44 -17.89 13.86
C CYS A 135 -15.89 -18.24 13.53
N THR A 136 -16.78 -18.03 14.51
CA THR A 136 -18.22 -18.29 14.40
C THR A 136 -19.03 -17.01 14.34
N GLY A 137 -20.29 -17.10 13.88
CA GLY A 137 -21.20 -15.94 13.87
C GLY A 137 -20.71 -14.82 12.95
N LEU A 138 -20.24 -15.20 11.76
CA LEU A 138 -19.77 -14.27 10.74
C LEU A 138 -20.85 -14.07 9.67
N VAL A 139 -20.85 -12.90 9.04
CA VAL A 139 -21.47 -12.75 7.72
C VAL A 139 -20.60 -13.46 6.67
N GLU A 140 -21.05 -13.44 5.42
CA GLU A 140 -20.28 -13.98 4.30
C GLU A 140 -18.89 -13.31 4.17
N LYS A 141 -17.97 -14.00 3.48
CA LYS A 141 -16.60 -13.49 3.26
C LYS A 141 -16.62 -12.34 2.25
N PHE A 142 -15.46 -11.72 2.00
CA PHE A 142 -15.34 -10.74 0.92
C PHE A 142 -15.78 -11.37 -0.40
N ASP A 143 -16.46 -10.59 -1.24
CA ASP A 143 -16.94 -11.08 -2.55
C ASP A 143 -15.77 -11.42 -3.49
N HIS A 144 -14.63 -10.75 -3.26
CA HIS A 144 -13.33 -11.08 -3.85
C HIS A 144 -12.39 -11.62 -2.76
N SER A 145 -11.46 -12.53 -3.08
CA SER A 145 -10.51 -13.05 -2.08
C SER A 145 -9.58 -11.97 -1.51
N THR A 146 -9.43 -10.84 -2.22
CA THR A 146 -8.51 -9.76 -1.85
C THR A 146 -8.93 -9.05 -0.57
N THR A 147 -8.09 -9.13 0.46
CA THR A 147 -8.32 -8.46 1.76
C THR A 147 -7.37 -7.29 2.02
N VAL A 148 -6.76 -6.78 0.95
CA VAL A 148 -5.91 -5.59 0.94
C VAL A 148 -6.43 -4.62 -0.10
N HIS A 149 -6.59 -3.36 0.27
CA HIS A 149 -6.70 -2.28 -0.71
C HIS A 149 -5.32 -1.73 -0.98
N TYR A 150 -4.89 -1.77 -2.23
CA TYR A 150 -3.57 -1.27 -2.64
C TYR A 150 -3.67 0.18 -3.08
N GLY A 151 -2.86 1.01 -2.44
CA GLY A 151 -2.67 2.41 -2.81
C GLY A 151 -1.63 2.58 -3.91
N LYS A 152 -1.06 3.78 -3.98
CA LYS A 152 0.05 4.09 -4.91
C LYS A 152 1.38 3.46 -4.46
N ASP A 153 1.53 3.20 -3.17
CA ASP A 153 2.68 2.51 -2.59
C ASP A 153 2.27 1.90 -1.23
N THR A 154 3.25 1.35 -0.50
CA THR A 154 3.04 0.76 0.82
C THR A 154 3.81 1.48 1.93
N LYS A 155 4.34 2.70 1.69
CA LYS A 155 5.06 3.45 2.73
C LYS A 155 4.19 3.66 3.97
N ILE A 156 2.93 4.03 3.72
CA ILE A 156 1.88 4.15 4.74
C ILE A 156 0.87 3.03 4.54
N VAL A 157 0.65 2.25 5.60
CA VAL A 157 -0.47 1.30 5.67
C VAL A 157 -1.41 1.72 6.79
N ILE A 158 -2.69 1.87 6.48
CA ILE A 158 -3.72 2.10 7.50
C ILE A 158 -4.32 0.76 7.92
N VAL A 159 -4.41 0.53 9.23
CA VAL A 159 -4.99 -0.68 9.83
C VAL A 159 -6.30 -0.34 10.55
N GLY A 160 -7.41 -0.84 10.03
CA GLY A 160 -8.73 -0.79 10.67
C GLY A 160 -8.97 -1.90 11.70
N GLU A 161 -10.14 -1.88 12.34
CA GLU A 161 -10.57 -2.89 13.33
C GLU A 161 -11.09 -4.16 12.64
N ALA A 162 -12.16 -4.01 11.86
CA ALA A 162 -12.85 -5.06 11.12
C ALA A 162 -13.66 -4.40 9.98
N PRO A 163 -13.84 -5.09 8.84
CA PRO A 163 -14.65 -4.56 7.75
C PRO A 163 -16.11 -4.40 8.19
N ALA A 164 -16.80 -3.34 7.78
CA ALA A 164 -18.23 -3.20 8.01
C ALA A 164 -19.05 -4.13 7.09
N ASN A 165 -20.22 -4.62 7.55
CA ASN A 165 -21.06 -5.54 6.78
C ASN A 165 -21.32 -5.07 5.33
N ASN A 166 -21.83 -3.84 5.17
CA ASN A 166 -22.13 -3.20 3.90
C ASN A 166 -21.03 -2.21 3.46
N GLY A 167 -19.79 -2.44 3.90
CA GLY A 167 -18.64 -1.58 3.62
C GLY A 167 -17.78 -2.05 2.45
N TRP A 168 -16.48 -1.83 2.56
CA TRP A 168 -15.52 -2.09 1.48
C TRP A 168 -15.37 -3.57 1.11
N ARG A 169 -15.73 -4.49 2.02
CA ARG A 169 -15.83 -5.92 1.71
C ARG A 169 -16.85 -6.26 0.62
N LYS A 170 -17.83 -5.38 0.40
CA LYS A 170 -18.83 -5.46 -0.67
C LYS A 170 -18.53 -4.55 -1.83
N SER A 171 -18.08 -3.32 -1.57
CA SER A 171 -17.82 -2.35 -2.63
C SER A 171 -16.48 -2.57 -3.35
N GLY A 172 -15.54 -3.31 -2.75
CA GLY A 172 -14.17 -3.43 -3.21
C GLY A 172 -13.33 -2.15 -3.04
N ARG A 173 -13.89 -1.09 -2.45
CA ARG A 173 -13.24 0.23 -2.32
C ARG A 173 -13.26 0.71 -0.88
N CYS A 174 -12.09 0.91 -0.28
CA CYS A 174 -11.96 1.34 1.11
C CYS A 174 -12.69 2.64 1.40
N TRP A 175 -13.38 2.69 2.53
CA TRP A 175 -14.24 3.80 2.94
C TRP A 175 -15.49 4.07 2.08
N TYR A 176 -15.84 3.19 1.14
CA TYR A 176 -17.11 3.24 0.41
C TYR A 176 -18.07 2.15 0.86
N GLY A 177 -19.36 2.48 0.93
CA GLY A 177 -20.43 1.52 1.15
C GLY A 177 -20.73 0.70 -0.11
N ALA A 178 -21.50 -0.38 0.05
CA ALA A 178 -22.00 -1.20 -1.06
C ALA A 178 -22.83 -0.41 -2.08
N ASP A 179 -23.37 0.76 -1.69
CA ASP A 179 -24.08 1.70 -2.57
C ASP A 179 -23.15 2.60 -3.40
N GLY A 180 -21.84 2.41 -3.30
CA GLY A 180 -20.83 3.19 -4.01
C GLY A 180 -20.60 4.59 -3.43
N LYS A 181 -21.19 4.93 -2.27
CA LYS A 181 -21.01 6.24 -1.64
C LYS A 181 -19.90 6.22 -0.61
N ILE A 182 -19.17 7.33 -0.54
CA ILE A 182 -18.17 7.56 0.51
C ILE A 182 -18.87 7.59 1.88
N THR A 183 -18.35 6.79 2.81
CA THR A 183 -18.83 6.74 4.18
C THR A 183 -18.50 8.03 4.92
N GLY A 184 -19.19 8.30 6.04
CA GLY A 184 -18.85 9.44 6.89
C GLY A 184 -17.39 9.39 7.37
N SER A 185 -16.88 8.20 7.69
CA SER A 185 -15.48 8.00 8.05
C SER A 185 -14.52 8.26 6.90
N GLY A 186 -14.92 7.89 5.68
CA GLY A 186 -14.19 8.23 4.46
C GLY A 186 -14.06 9.73 4.24
N LYS A 187 -15.13 10.50 4.47
CA LYS A 187 -15.09 11.97 4.34
C LYS A 187 -14.11 12.62 5.30
N VAL A 188 -14.01 12.12 6.53
CA VAL A 188 -13.05 12.61 7.52
C VAL A 188 -11.62 12.22 7.13
N MET A 189 -11.40 10.95 6.76
CA MET A 189 -10.09 10.46 6.32
C MET A 189 -9.59 11.20 5.07
N HIS A 190 -10.47 11.48 4.09
CA HIS A 190 -10.13 12.28 2.91
C HIS A 190 -9.53 13.63 3.30
N LYS A 191 -10.18 14.37 4.21
CA LYS A 191 -9.67 15.67 4.68
C LYS A 191 -8.31 15.56 5.38
N LEU A 192 -8.09 14.49 6.15
CA LEU A 192 -6.81 14.25 6.82
C LEU A 192 -5.70 13.93 5.81
N LEU A 193 -6.01 13.16 4.76
CA LEU A 193 -5.07 12.83 3.69
C LEU A 193 -4.78 14.01 2.76
N ASP A 194 -5.75 14.91 2.55
CA ASP A 194 -5.53 16.16 1.80
C ASP A 194 -4.40 16.99 2.44
N ALA A 195 -4.32 16.99 3.78
CA ALA A 195 -3.21 17.60 4.53
C ALA A 195 -1.86 16.89 4.32
N MET A 196 -1.81 15.78 3.57
CA MET A 196 -0.61 15.08 3.12
C MET A 196 -0.46 15.09 1.58
N TYR A 197 -1.33 15.79 0.85
CA TYR A 197 -1.45 15.72 -0.61
C TYR A 197 -1.68 14.29 -1.13
N LEU A 198 -2.42 13.49 -0.35
CA LEU A 198 -2.80 12.12 -0.68
C LEU A 198 -4.31 12.01 -0.85
N LYS A 199 -4.74 11.15 -1.76
CA LYS A 199 -6.14 10.76 -1.92
C LYS A 199 -6.43 9.48 -1.15
N LEU A 200 -7.71 9.17 -0.93
CA LEU A 200 -8.10 7.91 -0.28
C LEU A 200 -7.57 6.68 -1.04
N GLU A 201 -7.57 6.75 -2.37
CA GLU A 201 -7.12 5.68 -3.26
C GLU A 201 -5.59 5.53 -3.30
N ASP A 202 -4.85 6.52 -2.80
CA ASP A 202 -3.38 6.46 -2.75
C ASP A 202 -2.89 5.63 -1.56
N ILE A 203 -3.77 5.34 -0.58
CA ILE A 203 -3.40 4.71 0.68
C ILE A 203 -3.63 3.20 0.63
N THR A 204 -2.61 2.44 1.02
CA THR A 204 -2.78 1.01 1.28
C THR A 204 -3.51 0.79 2.61
N PHE A 205 -4.56 -0.02 2.58
CA PHE A 205 -5.43 -0.27 3.75
C PHE A 205 -5.67 -1.77 3.96
N ILE A 206 -5.61 -2.19 5.22
CA ILE A 206 -5.97 -3.53 5.68
C ILE A 206 -6.80 -3.45 6.97
N GLU A 207 -7.52 -4.52 7.29
CA GLU A 207 -8.23 -4.65 8.57
C GLU A 207 -7.46 -5.57 9.50
N ALA A 208 -7.42 -5.30 10.80
CA ALA A 208 -6.84 -6.24 11.75
C ALA A 208 -7.61 -7.58 11.73
N VAL A 209 -8.93 -7.51 11.78
CA VAL A 209 -9.84 -8.66 11.62
C VAL A 209 -10.32 -8.74 10.18
N LYS A 210 -10.19 -9.91 9.56
CA LYS A 210 -10.47 -10.13 8.13
C LYS A 210 -11.94 -10.43 7.79
N CYS A 211 -12.81 -10.42 8.79
CA CYS A 211 -14.21 -10.83 8.70
C CYS A 211 -15.09 -9.89 9.52
N TYR A 212 -16.38 -9.84 9.21
CA TYR A 212 -17.34 -9.11 10.01
C TYR A 212 -18.17 -10.07 10.89
N PRO A 213 -18.00 -10.06 12.22
CA PRO A 213 -18.87 -10.81 13.12
C PRO A 213 -20.24 -10.13 13.26
N THR A 214 -21.32 -10.91 13.26
CA THR A 214 -22.69 -10.40 13.44
C THR A 214 -22.95 -9.89 14.85
N ASP A 215 -22.15 -10.34 15.83
CA ASP A 215 -22.18 -9.89 17.22
C ASP A 215 -20.77 -9.51 17.67
N ARG A 216 -20.64 -8.31 18.26
CA ARG A 216 -19.37 -7.75 18.71
C ARG A 216 -18.66 -8.64 19.74
N LYS A 217 -19.37 -9.50 20.47
CA LYS A 217 -18.76 -10.45 21.43
C LYS A 217 -17.76 -11.40 20.76
N HIS A 218 -17.93 -11.73 19.49
CA HIS A 218 -17.03 -12.61 18.74
C HIS A 218 -15.75 -11.92 18.26
N LEU A 219 -15.67 -10.59 18.36
CA LEU A 219 -14.56 -9.83 17.82
C LEU A 219 -13.23 -10.15 18.52
N ALA A 220 -13.25 -10.44 19.83
CA ALA A 220 -12.06 -10.81 20.58
C ALA A 220 -11.42 -12.11 20.06
N ASP A 221 -12.24 -13.12 19.77
CA ASP A 221 -11.78 -14.38 19.17
C ASP A 221 -11.31 -14.15 17.73
N CYS A 222 -12.06 -13.36 16.96
CA CYS A 222 -11.68 -13.02 15.58
C CYS A 222 -10.33 -12.31 15.51
N LYS A 223 -10.07 -11.40 16.43
CA LYS A 223 -8.79 -10.70 16.58
C LYS A 223 -7.65 -11.70 16.84
N LYS A 224 -7.82 -12.61 17.80
CA LYS A 224 -6.82 -13.63 18.09
C LYS A 224 -6.54 -14.51 16.86
N ASN A 225 -7.60 -14.96 16.19
CA ASN A 225 -7.51 -15.85 15.04
C ASN A 225 -6.95 -15.19 13.78
N CYS A 226 -7.14 -13.88 13.60
CA CYS A 226 -6.66 -13.12 12.45
C CYS A 226 -5.28 -12.48 12.66
N TYR A 227 -4.70 -12.56 13.87
CA TYR A 227 -3.45 -11.88 14.19
C TYR A 227 -2.29 -12.29 13.28
N GLU A 228 -2.14 -13.59 13.02
CA GLU A 228 -1.09 -14.11 12.12
C GLU A 228 -1.26 -13.59 10.68
N TYR A 229 -2.50 -13.46 10.20
CA TYR A 229 -2.77 -12.89 8.87
C TYR A 229 -2.45 -11.38 8.82
N LEU A 230 -2.73 -10.63 9.90
CA LEU A 230 -2.34 -9.23 10.00
C LEU A 230 -0.81 -9.09 9.93
N LEU A 231 -0.07 -9.89 10.71
CA LEU A 231 1.39 -9.84 10.69
C LEU A 231 1.97 -10.23 9.33
N ARG A 232 1.47 -11.31 8.71
CA ARG A 232 1.93 -11.75 7.38
C ARG A 232 1.68 -10.69 6.31
N GLN A 233 0.52 -10.04 6.32
CA GLN A 233 0.26 -8.93 5.39
C GLN A 233 1.22 -7.76 5.61
N LEU A 234 1.50 -7.37 6.85
CA LEU A 234 2.45 -6.29 7.15
C LEU A 234 3.90 -6.68 6.80
N GLU A 235 4.27 -7.94 6.96
CA GLU A 235 5.57 -8.49 6.54
C GLU A 235 5.76 -8.38 5.02
N ILE A 236 4.70 -8.67 4.25
CA ILE A 236 4.74 -8.57 2.79
C ILE A 236 4.71 -7.10 2.34
N LEU A 237 3.87 -6.27 2.96
CA LEU A 237 3.69 -4.86 2.59
C LEU A 237 4.84 -3.95 3.03
N LYS A 238 5.66 -4.36 4.01
CA LYS A 238 6.84 -3.66 4.53
C LYS A 238 6.67 -2.14 4.69
N PRO A 239 5.64 -1.68 5.43
CA PRO A 239 5.43 -0.25 5.61
C PRO A 239 6.53 0.41 6.43
N GLN A 240 6.73 1.71 6.19
CA GLN A 240 7.54 2.57 7.06
C GLN A 240 6.69 3.08 8.23
N VAL A 241 5.41 3.40 7.95
CA VAL A 241 4.43 3.89 8.91
C VAL A 241 3.17 3.05 8.86
N VAL A 242 2.66 2.67 10.03
CA VAL A 242 1.33 2.11 10.19
C VAL A 242 0.45 3.03 11.02
N LEU A 243 -0.68 3.47 10.47
CA LEU A 243 -1.68 4.21 11.22
C LEU A 243 -2.78 3.26 11.70
N THR A 244 -2.93 3.06 13.01
CA THR A 244 -4.00 2.21 13.56
C THR A 244 -5.24 3.04 13.90
N LEU A 245 -6.39 2.63 13.37
CA LEU A 245 -7.66 3.34 13.55
C LEU A 245 -8.31 2.98 14.91
N GLY A 246 -8.09 3.82 15.92
CA GLY A 246 -8.71 3.66 17.23
C GLY A 246 -8.07 2.57 18.10
N ASP A 247 -8.65 2.40 19.29
CA ASP A 247 -8.13 1.52 20.35
C ASP A 247 -8.06 0.04 19.93
N MET A 248 -9.08 -0.44 19.21
CA MET A 248 -9.18 -1.86 18.83
C MET A 248 -8.14 -2.27 17.80
N ALA A 249 -7.94 -1.48 16.73
CA ALA A 249 -6.89 -1.74 15.75
C ALA A 249 -5.51 -1.66 16.40
N THR A 250 -5.29 -0.67 17.28
CA THR A 250 -4.04 -0.47 18.03
C THR A 250 -3.71 -1.68 18.89
N LYS A 251 -4.65 -2.15 19.71
CA LYS A 251 -4.48 -3.36 20.53
C LYS A 251 -4.36 -4.64 19.72
N SER A 252 -4.79 -4.64 18.45
CA SER A 252 -4.68 -5.79 17.56
C SER A 252 -3.29 -5.94 16.98
N LEU A 253 -2.63 -4.84 16.64
CA LEU A 253 -1.26 -4.87 16.18
C LEU A 253 -0.27 -4.95 17.35
N MET A 254 -0.43 -4.09 18.36
CA MET A 254 0.50 -3.95 19.49
C MET A 254 -0.05 -4.63 20.75
N THR A 255 -0.16 -5.95 20.73
CA THR A 255 -0.80 -6.75 21.80
C THR A 255 -0.14 -6.60 23.18
N SER A 256 1.15 -6.28 23.21
CA SER A 256 1.94 -6.09 24.44
C SER A 256 1.88 -4.67 24.99
N LEU A 257 1.39 -3.68 24.21
CA LEU A 257 1.30 -2.29 24.64
C LEU A 257 0.23 -2.13 25.72
N LYS A 258 0.61 -1.50 26.84
CA LYS A 258 -0.28 -1.23 27.98
C LYS A 258 -0.47 0.27 28.15
N TYR A 259 -1.72 0.69 28.31
CA TYR A 259 -2.14 2.05 28.61
C TYR A 259 -3.52 2.00 29.28
N ASN A 260 -3.83 2.99 30.11
CA ASN A 260 -5.13 3.05 30.79
C ASN A 260 -6.18 3.72 29.90
N ASN A 261 -5.79 4.81 29.22
CA ASN A 261 -6.62 5.55 28.29
C ASN A 261 -5.98 5.59 26.91
N PHE A 262 -6.75 5.34 25.85
CA PHE A 262 -6.26 5.40 24.47
C PHE A 262 -5.62 6.76 24.11
N LYS A 263 -6.11 7.86 24.71
CA LYS A 263 -5.52 9.20 24.52
C LYS A 263 -4.03 9.27 24.88
N GLU A 264 -3.52 8.40 25.75
CA GLU A 264 -2.12 8.35 26.16
C GLU A 264 -1.18 7.93 25.02
N VAL A 265 -1.70 7.18 24.04
CA VAL A 265 -0.90 6.61 22.93
C VAL A 265 -1.24 7.22 21.58
N VAL A 266 -2.33 7.98 21.46
CA VAL A 266 -2.69 8.64 20.20
C VAL A 266 -1.64 9.67 19.79
N GLY A 267 -1.15 9.56 18.56
CA GLY A 267 -0.10 10.43 18.00
C GLY A 267 1.31 10.11 18.50
N VAL A 268 1.47 9.14 19.41
CA VAL A 268 2.78 8.68 19.90
C VAL A 268 3.33 7.63 18.94
N VAL A 269 4.60 7.77 18.58
CA VAL A 269 5.28 6.81 17.71
C VAL A 269 5.75 5.62 18.53
N HIS A 270 5.30 4.43 18.14
CA HIS A 270 5.73 3.16 18.69
C HIS A 270 6.49 2.38 17.62
N LYS A 271 7.76 2.08 17.87
CA LYS A 271 8.55 1.23 16.98
C LYS A 271 8.27 -0.24 17.28
N ILE A 272 7.90 -0.98 16.24
CA ILE A 272 7.82 -2.44 16.29
C ILE A 272 8.71 -3.02 15.20
N VAL A 273 9.11 -4.28 15.37
CA VAL A 273 9.84 -5.03 14.35
C VAL A 273 8.98 -6.20 13.91
N ILE A 274 8.69 -6.29 12.62
CA ILE A 274 8.07 -7.47 12.01
C ILE A 274 9.12 -8.11 11.12
N VAL A 275 9.59 -9.29 11.52
CA VAL A 275 10.75 -9.98 10.93
C VAL A 275 11.99 -9.08 11.00
N GLU A 276 12.36 -8.42 9.90
CA GLU A 276 13.53 -7.53 9.81
C GLU A 276 13.12 -6.08 9.53
N ASN A 277 11.82 -5.79 9.40
CA ASN A 277 11.33 -4.46 9.08
C ASN A 277 10.94 -3.70 10.35
N GLU A 278 11.66 -2.61 10.66
CA GLU A 278 11.24 -1.64 11.68
C GLU A 278 10.07 -0.80 11.14
N ILE A 279 8.99 -0.72 11.91
CA ILE A 279 7.76 -0.01 11.56
C ILE A 279 7.45 1.02 12.63
N ASN A 280 7.16 2.25 12.21
CA ASN A 280 6.60 3.28 13.07
C ASN A 280 5.07 3.12 13.14
N VAL A 281 4.54 2.59 14.24
CA VAL A 281 3.10 2.50 14.48
C VAL A 281 2.64 3.76 15.20
N ILE A 282 1.66 4.45 14.62
CA ILE A 282 1.11 5.69 15.18
C ILE A 282 -0.40 5.52 15.35
N PRO A 283 -0.89 5.34 16.58
CA PRO A 283 -2.31 5.28 16.86
C PRO A 283 -3.00 6.60 16.56
N ILE A 284 -4.15 6.54 15.88
CA ILE A 284 -4.98 7.71 15.62
C ILE A 284 -6.39 7.49 16.17
N TYR A 285 -7.13 8.57 16.41
CA TYR A 285 -8.56 8.43 16.68
C TYR A 285 -9.25 7.82 15.46
N HIS A 286 -10.21 6.93 15.69
CA HIS A 286 -11.03 6.42 14.59
C HIS A 286 -11.69 7.62 13.88
N PRO A 287 -11.63 7.72 12.53
CA PRO A 287 -12.11 8.88 11.77
C PRO A 287 -13.65 8.92 11.67
N SER A 288 -14.38 8.45 12.69
CA SER A 288 -15.84 8.49 12.71
C SER A 288 -16.32 9.94 12.78
N PRO A 289 -17.31 10.36 11.96
CA PRO A 289 -17.84 11.73 12.00
C PRO A 289 -18.55 12.07 13.32
N ILE A 290 -18.93 11.04 14.10
CA ILE A 290 -19.59 11.21 15.41
C ILE A 290 -18.55 11.48 16.50
N SER A 291 -17.28 11.11 16.27
CA SER A 291 -16.20 11.35 17.24
C SER A 291 -15.69 12.79 17.11
N PRO A 292 -15.78 13.63 18.17
CA PRO A 292 -15.26 15.00 18.13
C PRO A 292 -13.76 15.08 17.80
N LEU A 293 -13.01 14.02 18.14
CA LEU A 293 -11.57 13.91 17.93
C LEU A 293 -11.19 13.24 16.60
N GLY A 294 -12.16 12.71 15.85
CA GLY A 294 -11.91 11.97 14.60
C GLY A 294 -11.23 12.81 13.51
N TYR A 295 -11.49 14.13 13.49
CA TYR A 295 -10.76 15.09 12.66
C TYR A 295 -9.75 15.90 13.48
N LYS A 296 -10.24 16.73 14.41
CA LYS A 296 -9.41 17.71 15.15
C LYS A 296 -8.27 17.08 15.95
N GLY A 297 -8.46 15.85 16.45
CA GLY A 297 -7.41 15.14 17.18
C GLY A 297 -6.34 14.52 16.28
N ASN A 298 -6.66 14.31 15.00
CA ASN A 298 -5.78 13.65 14.03
C ASN A 298 -5.05 14.64 13.12
N GLU A 299 -5.60 15.84 12.89
CA GLU A 299 -4.99 16.88 12.05
C GLU A 299 -3.49 17.12 12.34
N PRO A 300 -3.06 17.43 13.59
CA PRO A 300 -1.63 17.61 13.88
C PRO A 300 -0.81 16.32 13.74
N ILE A 301 -1.45 15.15 13.86
CA ILE A 301 -0.76 13.86 13.69
C ILE A 301 -0.39 13.69 12.22
N PHE A 302 -1.34 13.91 11.29
CA PHE A 302 -1.12 13.76 9.85
C PHE A 302 -0.07 14.75 9.31
N GLU A 303 -0.05 15.98 9.83
CA GLU A 303 1.03 16.94 9.53
C GLU A 303 2.40 16.39 9.95
N SER A 304 2.48 15.74 11.11
CA SER A 304 3.73 15.17 11.61
C SER A 304 4.14 13.86 10.94
N VAL A 305 3.20 13.08 10.39
CA VAL A 305 3.48 11.79 9.74
C VAL A 305 4.40 11.97 8.53
N ARG A 306 4.32 13.13 7.86
CA ARG A 306 5.16 13.49 6.70
C ARG A 306 6.65 13.34 6.94
N LYS A 307 7.13 13.47 8.19
CA LYS A 307 8.56 13.35 8.52
C LYS A 307 9.08 11.90 8.57
N TYR A 308 8.19 10.92 8.42
CA TYR A 308 8.51 9.50 8.49
C TYR A 308 8.37 8.78 7.13
N ILE A 309 8.10 9.51 6.05
CA ILE A 309 7.78 8.97 4.71
C ILE A 309 8.64 9.59 3.60
#